data_AF-Q95U90-F1
#
_entry.id   AF-Q95U90-F1
#
_cell.length_a   1.000
_cell.length_b   1.000
_cell.length_c   1.000
_cell.angle_alpha   90.00
_cell.angle_beta   90.00
_cell.angle_gamma   90.00
#
_symmetry.space_group_name_H-M   'P 1'
#
loop_
_entity.id
_entity.type
_entity.pdbx_description
1 polymer ?
#
loop_
_entity_poly.entity_id
_entity_poly.type
_entity_poly.pdbx_seq_one_letter_code
_entity_poly.pdbx_strand_id
1 'polypeptide(L)'
;FELGSYQYGKALKTALYSRHPDVLVSTFEELVRRGAVHVALNNQNDRTIVRVLRFATHYVEKPQFTDTMLVVFETVFDIYSAYVGKSAFFHREILNAQKKIGASLAVMQRMERSMGIMEMIVHSE
;
A
#
# COMPACT_ATOMS: atom_id res chain seq x y z
N PHE A 1 -7.26 20.38 15.26
CA PHE A 1 -6.70 19.18 14.61
C PHE A 1 -7.72 18.35 13.81
N GLU A 2 -9.03 18.53 14.00
CA GLU A 2 -10.06 17.73 13.30
C GLU A 2 -10.35 18.13 11.83
N LEU A 3 -10.03 19.36 11.41
CA LEU A 3 -10.29 19.78 10.02
C LEU A 3 -9.36 19.08 9.00
N GLY A 4 -8.10 18.85 9.36
CA GLY A 4 -7.13 18.19 8.46
C GLY A 4 -7.49 16.72 8.24
N SER A 5 -7.90 16.02 9.30
CA SER A 5 -8.26 14.59 9.20
C SER A 5 -9.49 14.34 8.36
N TYR A 6 -10.52 15.17 8.53
CA TYR A 6 -11.73 15.11 7.71
C TYR A 6 -11.42 15.35 6.23
N GLN A 7 -10.56 16.32 5.91
CA GLN A 7 -10.18 16.63 4.53
C GLN A 7 -9.40 15.47 3.87
N TYR A 8 -8.45 14.85 4.58
CA TYR A 8 -7.68 13.73 4.03
C TYR A 8 -8.53 12.48 3.79
N GLY A 9 -9.40 12.12 4.73
CA GLY A 9 -10.33 11.00 4.55
C GLY A 9 -11.32 11.24 3.40
N LYS A 10 -11.80 12.48 3.23
CA LYS A 10 -12.67 12.87 2.11
C LYS A 10 -11.94 12.84 0.76
N ALA A 11 -10.70 13.32 0.71
CA ALA A 11 -9.87 13.29 -0.49
C ALA A 11 -9.62 11.85 -0.95
N LEU A 12 -9.20 10.96 -0.03
CA LEU A 12 -8.99 9.55 -0.30
C LEU A 12 -10.25 8.88 -0.87
N LYS A 13 -11.41 9.10 -0.23
CA LYS A 13 -12.68 8.59 -0.74
C LYS A 13 -12.96 9.11 -2.14
N THR A 14 -12.87 10.42 -2.36
CA THR A 14 -13.12 11.03 -3.67
C THR A 14 -12.24 10.38 -4.74
N ALA A 15 -10.96 10.19 -4.46
CA ALA A 15 -10.02 9.52 -5.36
C ALA A 15 -10.42 8.04 -5.62
N LEU A 16 -10.77 7.28 -4.58
CA LEU A 16 -11.25 5.88 -4.70
C LEU A 16 -12.51 5.74 -5.57
N TYR A 17 -13.40 6.73 -5.57
CA TYR A 17 -14.63 6.72 -6.37
C TYR A 17 -14.46 7.38 -7.75
N SER A 18 -13.36 8.09 -8.00
CA SER A 18 -13.09 8.79 -9.27
C SER A 18 -12.92 7.85 -10.47
N ARG A 19 -12.68 6.55 -10.24
CA ARG A 19 -12.34 5.53 -11.26
C ARG A 19 -11.09 5.85 -12.10
N HIS A 20 -10.32 6.88 -11.74
CA HIS A 20 -9.04 7.20 -12.35
C HIS A 20 -7.91 6.68 -11.44
N PRO A 21 -7.25 5.57 -11.79
CA PRO A 21 -6.22 4.99 -10.93
C PRO A 21 -5.07 5.96 -10.66
N ASP A 22 -4.69 6.79 -11.64
CA ASP A 22 -3.61 7.76 -11.50
C ASP A 22 -3.92 8.79 -10.40
N VAL A 23 -5.17 9.25 -10.33
CA VAL A 23 -5.63 10.15 -9.27
C VAL A 23 -5.50 9.50 -7.90
N LEU A 24 -5.81 8.21 -7.79
CA LEU A 24 -5.70 7.48 -6.54
C LEU A 24 -4.24 7.22 -6.15
N VAL A 25 -3.37 6.87 -7.10
CA VAL A 25 -1.92 6.76 -6.86
C VAL A 25 -1.38 8.09 -6.34
N SER A 26 -1.59 9.19 -7.07
CA SER A 26 -1.08 10.51 -6.68
C SER A 26 -1.64 10.97 -5.34
N THR A 27 -2.89 10.62 -5.02
CA THR A 27 -3.46 10.90 -3.70
C THR A 27 -2.70 10.14 -2.61
N PHE A 28 -2.37 8.86 -2.80
CA PHE A 28 -1.60 8.10 -1.84
C PHE A 28 -0.16 8.61 -1.71
N GLU A 29 0.52 8.92 -2.80
CA GLU A 29 1.87 9.50 -2.79
C GLU A 29 1.88 10.81 -1.98
N GLU A 30 0.89 11.67 -2.21
CA GLU A 30 0.77 12.93 -1.47
C GLU A 30 0.45 12.71 0.02
N LEU A 31 -0.37 11.72 0.36
CA LEU A 31 -0.65 11.36 1.74
C LEU A 31 0.59 10.79 2.44
N VAL A 32 1.39 9.96 1.76
CA VAL A 32 2.67 9.43 2.27
C VAL A 32 3.65 10.58 2.49
N ARG A 33 3.83 11.45 1.49
CA ARG A 33 4.71 12.62 1.55
C ARG A 33 4.38 13.55 2.72
N ARG A 34 3.11 13.65 3.09
CA ARG A 34 2.61 14.47 4.22
C ARG A 34 2.55 13.74 5.56
N GLY A 35 2.88 12.44 5.62
CA GLY A 35 2.68 11.63 6.82
C GLY A 35 1.21 11.51 7.24
N ALA A 36 0.28 11.62 6.28
CA ALA A 36 -1.16 11.73 6.52
C ALA A 36 -1.94 10.43 6.24
N VAL A 37 -1.26 9.34 5.84
CA VAL A 37 -1.92 8.06 5.49
C VAL A 37 -2.71 7.51 6.68
N HIS A 38 -2.12 7.48 7.87
CA HIS A 38 -2.79 7.02 9.09
C HIS A 38 -4.05 7.84 9.37
N VAL A 39 -3.97 9.16 9.20
CA VAL A 39 -5.11 10.07 9.41
C VAL A 39 -6.21 9.83 8.37
N ALA A 40 -5.85 9.62 7.10
CA ALA A 40 -6.81 9.40 6.02
C ALA A 40 -7.54 8.05 6.14
N LEU A 41 -6.83 7.01 6.57
CA LEU A 41 -7.35 5.66 6.71
C LEU A 41 -8.07 5.40 8.03
N ASN A 42 -7.79 6.19 9.08
CA ASN A 42 -8.46 6.01 10.36
C ASN A 42 -9.98 6.25 10.24
N ASN A 43 -10.76 5.49 11.00
CA ASN A 43 -12.23 5.53 11.03
C ASN A 43 -12.92 5.35 9.66
N GLN A 44 -12.25 4.77 8.66
CA GLN A 44 -12.91 4.36 7.42
C GLN A 44 -13.65 3.04 7.61
N ASN A 45 -14.72 2.86 6.83
CA ASN A 45 -15.50 1.63 6.86
C ASN A 45 -14.83 0.50 6.07
N ASP A 46 -15.23 -0.74 6.36
CA ASP A 46 -14.72 -1.95 5.73
C ASP A 46 -14.69 -1.86 4.20
N ARG A 47 -15.78 -1.39 3.58
CA ARG A 47 -15.88 -1.27 2.12
C ARG A 47 -14.80 -0.37 1.52
N THR A 48 -14.44 0.70 2.23
CA THR A 48 -13.40 1.64 1.80
C THR A 48 -12.04 0.97 1.91
N ILE A 49 -11.72 0.41 3.08
CA ILE A 49 -10.41 -0.24 3.33
C ILE A 49 -10.19 -1.43 2.40
N VAL A 50 -11.22 -2.20 2.11
CA VAL A 50 -11.21 -3.27 1.11
C VAL A 50 -10.75 -2.78 -0.26
N ARG A 51 -11.26 -1.64 -0.71
CA ARG A 51 -10.87 -1.07 -2.01
C ARG A 51 -9.43 -0.58 -1.97
N VAL A 52 -9.01 0.00 -0.84
CA VAL A 52 -7.61 0.38 -0.61
C VAL A 52 -6.70 -0.85 -0.70
N LEU A 53 -7.00 -1.93 0.01
CA LEU A 53 -6.21 -3.17 -0.02
C LEU A 53 -6.11 -3.74 -1.43
N ARG A 54 -7.22 -3.80 -2.18
CA ARG A 54 -7.22 -4.28 -3.57
C ARG A 54 -6.35 -3.42 -4.47
N PHE A 55 -6.46 -2.11 -4.33
CA PHE A 55 -5.67 -1.16 -5.08
C PHE A 55 -4.19 -1.32 -4.75
N ALA A 56 -3.82 -1.28 -3.47
CA ALA A 56 -2.44 -1.46 -3.03
C ALA A 56 -1.86 -2.81 -3.49
N THR A 57 -2.64 -3.88 -3.42
CA THR A 57 -2.22 -5.22 -3.89
C THR A 57 -1.97 -5.26 -5.39
N HIS A 58 -2.72 -4.50 -6.17
CA HIS A 58 -2.50 -4.41 -7.61
C HIS A 58 -1.30 -3.53 -7.97
N TYR A 59 -1.05 -2.47 -7.21
CA TYR A 59 -0.02 -1.48 -7.52
C TYR A 59 1.34 -1.75 -6.87
N VAL A 60 1.42 -2.61 -5.84
CA VAL A 60 2.69 -2.92 -5.16
C VAL A 60 3.72 -3.61 -6.05
N GLU A 61 3.28 -4.31 -7.09
CA GLU A 61 4.17 -4.95 -8.07
C GLU A 61 4.77 -3.96 -9.09
N LYS A 62 4.28 -2.71 -9.12
CA LYS A 62 4.83 -1.66 -9.99
C LYS A 62 5.97 -0.96 -9.23
N PRO A 63 7.24 -1.09 -9.66
CA PRO A 63 8.39 -0.61 -8.89
C PRO A 63 8.30 0.86 -8.46
N GLN A 64 7.74 1.72 -9.31
CA GLN A 64 7.58 3.15 -9.01
C GLN A 64 6.57 3.45 -7.89
N PHE A 65 5.73 2.48 -7.51
CA PHE A 65 4.68 2.66 -6.49
C PHE A 65 4.84 1.72 -5.30
N THR A 66 5.80 0.79 -5.34
CA THR A 66 6.00 -0.22 -4.30
C THR A 66 6.10 0.42 -2.91
N ASP A 67 6.99 1.38 -2.72
CA ASP A 67 7.23 2.01 -1.42
C ASP A 67 5.97 2.68 -0.87
N THR A 68 5.28 3.45 -1.71
CA THR A 68 4.00 4.09 -1.36
C THR A 68 2.96 3.05 -0.94
N MET A 69 2.85 1.95 -1.68
CA MET A 69 1.87 0.89 -1.36
C MET A 69 2.25 0.12 -0.10
N LEU A 70 3.54 -0.07 0.19
CA LEU A 70 4.01 -0.70 1.43
C LEU A 70 3.63 0.14 2.66
N VAL A 71 3.80 1.46 2.62
CA VAL A 71 3.36 2.36 3.70
C VAL A 71 1.84 2.28 3.90
N VAL A 72 1.08 2.18 2.81
CA VAL A 72 -0.37 1.98 2.88
C VAL A 72 -0.72 0.64 3.55
N PHE A 73 -0.04 -0.44 3.20
CA PHE A 73 -0.25 -1.76 3.82
C PHE A 73 0.07 -1.76 5.31
N GLU A 74 1.24 -1.24 5.69
CA GLU A 74 1.66 -1.10 7.07
C GLU A 74 0.60 -0.35 7.88
N THR A 75 0.17 0.81 7.39
CA THR A 75 -0.86 1.61 8.05
C THR A 75 -2.20 0.88 8.17
N VAL A 76 -2.63 0.15 7.13
CA VAL A 76 -3.87 -0.64 7.20
C VAL A 76 -3.75 -1.76 8.24
N PHE A 77 -2.62 -2.46 8.28
CA PHE A 77 -2.40 -3.54 9.24
C PHE A 77 -2.35 -3.00 10.68
N ASP A 78 -1.72 -1.85 10.90
CA ASP A 78 -1.66 -1.23 12.22
C ASP A 78 -3.06 -0.85 12.73
N ILE A 79 -3.88 -0.19 11.90
CA ILE A 79 -5.21 0.28 12.31
C ILE A 79 -6.21 -0.89 12.43
N TYR A 80 -6.14 -1.86 11.53
CA TYR A 80 -7.22 -2.85 11.34
C TYR A 80 -6.85 -4.31 11.70
N SER A 81 -5.65 -4.60 12.18
CA SER A 81 -5.23 -5.96 12.61
C SER A 81 -6.21 -6.61 13.59
N ALA A 82 -6.74 -5.85 14.56
CA ALA A 82 -7.72 -6.33 15.53
C ALA A 82 -9.10 -6.69 14.92
N TYR A 83 -9.38 -6.25 13.68
CA TYR A 83 -10.65 -6.47 12.98
C TYR A 83 -10.59 -7.62 11.98
N VAL A 84 -9.41 -8.20 11.73
CA VAL A 84 -9.20 -9.29 10.75
C VAL A 84 -10.11 -10.49 10.99
N GLY A 85 -10.34 -10.86 12.26
CA GLY A 85 -11.21 -11.97 12.63
C GLY A 85 -12.71 -11.71 12.53
N LYS A 86 -13.14 -10.46 12.31
CA LYS A 86 -14.56 -10.06 12.35
C LYS A 86 -15.23 -10.01 10.97
N SER A 87 -14.44 -9.99 9.90
CA SER A 87 -14.94 -9.86 8.53
C SER A 87 -14.20 -10.81 7.60
N ALA A 88 -14.88 -11.88 7.16
CA ALA A 88 -14.32 -12.89 6.26
C ALA A 88 -13.84 -12.29 4.92
N PHE A 89 -14.53 -11.25 4.45
CA PHE A 89 -14.13 -10.52 3.26
C PHE A 89 -12.80 -9.80 3.49
N PHE A 90 -12.66 -9.07 4.59
CA PHE A 90 -11.45 -8.31 4.91
C PHE A 90 -10.25 -9.24 5.10
N HIS A 91 -10.47 -10.35 5.83
CA HIS A 91 -9.48 -11.40 6.00
C HIS A 91 -8.95 -11.93 4.66
N ARG A 92 -9.84 -12.22 3.70
CA ARG A 92 -9.44 -12.69 2.36
C ARG A 92 -8.55 -11.70 1.63
N GLU A 93 -8.88 -10.40 1.66
CA GLU A 93 -8.05 -9.40 0.97
C GLU A 93 -6.68 -9.22 1.62
N ILE A 94 -6.58 -9.36 2.96
CA ILE A 94 -5.29 -9.36 3.66
C ILE A 94 -4.44 -10.56 3.26
N LEU A 95 -5.02 -11.77 3.21
CA LEU A 95 -4.28 -12.96 2.77
C LEU A 95 -3.77 -12.81 1.33
N ASN A 96 -4.59 -12.23 0.44
CA ASN A 96 -4.19 -11.93 -0.92
C ASN A 96 -3.02 -10.94 -0.96
N ALA A 97 -3.10 -9.87 -0.17
CA ALA A 97 -2.03 -8.89 -0.06
C ALA A 97 -0.73 -9.54 0.45
N GLN A 98 -0.78 -10.31 1.55
CA GLN A 98 0.37 -11.01 2.10
C GLN A 98 1.04 -11.93 1.08
N LYS A 99 0.25 -12.72 0.35
CA LYS A 99 0.78 -13.61 -0.70
C LYS A 99 1.50 -12.82 -1.80
N LYS A 100 0.92 -11.70 -2.23
CA LYS A 100 1.44 -10.84 -3.30
C LYS A 100 2.71 -10.10 -2.88
N ILE A 101 2.72 -9.55 -1.67
CA ILE A 101 3.89 -8.88 -1.07
C ILE A 101 5.03 -9.90 -0.90
N GLY A 102 4.75 -11.08 -0.36
CA GLY A 102 5.75 -12.14 -0.20
C GLY A 102 6.37 -12.58 -1.53
N ALA A 103 5.55 -12.72 -2.58
CA ALA A 103 6.04 -13.01 -3.93
C ALA A 103 6.93 -11.88 -4.48
N SER A 104 6.53 -10.63 -4.27
CA SER A 104 7.28 -9.44 -4.72
C SER A 104 8.64 -9.33 -4.00
N LEU A 105 8.66 -9.54 -2.68
CA LEU A 105 9.89 -9.54 -1.89
C LEU A 105 10.86 -10.64 -2.36
N ALA A 106 10.36 -11.84 -2.65
CA ALA A 106 11.18 -12.92 -3.17
C ALA A 106 11.81 -12.59 -4.54
N VAL A 107 11.11 -11.81 -5.39
CA VAL A 107 11.65 -11.30 -6.66
C VAL A 107 12.75 -10.28 -6.40
N MET A 108 12.50 -9.30 -5.53
CA MET A 108 13.48 -8.25 -5.18
C MET A 108 14.77 -8.84 -4.62
N GLN A 109 14.68 -9.82 -3.72
CA GLN A 109 15.85 -10.52 -3.18
C GLN A 109 16.65 -11.29 -4.24
N ARG A 110 15.98 -11.83 -5.28
CA ARG A 110 16.69 -12.45 -6.41
C ARG A 110 17.43 -11.41 -7.24
N MET A 111 16.79 -10.26 -7.49
CA MET A 111 17.41 -9.14 -8.22
C MET A 111 18.64 -8.60 -7.48
N GLU A 112 18.54 -8.40 -6.17
CA GLU A 112 19.66 -7.96 -5.32
C GLU A 112 20.85 -8.91 -5.42
N ARG A 113 20.62 -10.23 -5.36
CA ARG A 113 21.69 -11.22 -5.55
C ARG A 113 22.33 -11.13 -6.94
N SER A 114 21.53 -10.98 -7.99
CA SER A 114 22.05 -10.82 -9.36
C SER A 114 22.88 -9.54 -9.51
N MET A 115 22.45 -8.45 -8.88
CA MET A 115 23.21 -7.19 -8.85
C MET A 115 24.55 -7.35 -8.13
N GLY A 116 24.57 -7.98 -6.95
CA GLY A 116 25.81 -8.24 -6.24
C GLY A 116 26.81 -9.09 -7.03
N ILE A 117 26.33 -10.07 -7.81
CA ILE A 117 27.18 -10.85 -8.72
C ILE A 117 27.76 -9.96 -9.83
N MET A 118 26.94 -9.09 -10.44
CA MET A 118 27.42 -8.15 -11.47
C MET A 118 28.44 -7.17 -10.90
N GLU A 119 28.22 -6.66 -9.69
CA GLU A 119 29.18 -5.79 -9.00
C GLU A 119 30.51 -6.49 -8.76
N MET A 120 30.50 -7.75 -8.31
CA MET A 120 31.73 -8.53 -8.14
C MET A 120 32.49 -8.71 -9.45
N ILE A 121 31.80 -8.93 -10.58
CA ILE A 121 32.45 -9.04 -11.89
C ILE A 121 33.06 -7.71 -12.30
N VAL A 122 32.32 -6.60 -12.18
CA VAL A 122 32.78 -5.26 -12.59
C VAL A 122 33.97 -4.77 -11.76
N HIS A 123 34.04 -5.13 -10.46
CA HIS A 123 35.15 -4.74 -9.58
C HIS A 123 36.28 -5.78 -9.53
N SER A 124 36.22 -6.84 -10.34
CA SER A 124 37.27 -7.87 -10.41
C SER A 124 38.39 -7.58 -11.41
N GLU A 125 38.36 -6.41 -12.08
CA GLU A 125 39.45 -5.83 -12.88
C GLU A 125 40.13 -4.67 -12.13
#